data_AF-A0A1B6H842-F1
#
_entry.id   AF-A0A1B6H842-F1
#
_cell.length_a   1.000
_cell.length_b   1.000
_cell.length_c   1.000
_cell.angle_alpha   90.00
_cell.angle_beta   90.00
_cell.angle_gamma   90.00
#
_symmetry.space_group_name_H-M   'P 1'
#
loop_
_entity.id
_entity.type
_entity.pdbx_description
1 polymer ?
#
loop_
_entity_poly.entity_id
_entity_poly.type
_entity_poly.pdbx_seq_one_letter_code
_entity_poly.pdbx_strand_id
1 'polypeptide(L)'
;LVWWPKVEQTTAAKRLQSLQRLACLSITGAMSSCPTLAMEAVLGYTPLGQEVMRTAAMSAMKLLGTKVINATSLEGHMKILENFPEAEMLTKVSDTMVKKYSFEKQYTVSIKERE
;
A
#
# COMPACT_ATOMS: atom_id res chain seq x y z
N LEU A 1 4.40 4.98 -11.21
CA LEU A 1 5.17 5.92 -10.36
C LEU A 1 5.18 7.33 -10.90
N VAL A 2 5.56 7.56 -12.16
CA VAL A 2 5.57 8.92 -12.75
C VAL A 2 4.24 9.68 -12.58
N TRP A 3 3.11 8.97 -12.52
CA TRP A 3 1.77 9.54 -12.47
C TRP A 3 1.32 10.04 -11.08
N TRP A 4 1.86 9.56 -9.96
CA TRP A 4 1.29 9.87 -8.63
C TRP A 4 1.36 11.35 -8.23
N PRO A 5 2.38 12.15 -8.62
CA PRO A 5 2.40 13.58 -8.29
C PRO A 5 1.23 14.35 -8.92
N LYS A 6 0.64 13.81 -9.99
CA LYS A 6 -0.54 14.40 -10.62
C LYS A 6 -1.73 14.44 -9.66
N VAL A 7 -1.81 13.51 -8.72
CA VAL A 7 -2.91 13.43 -7.73
C VAL A 7 -2.88 14.60 -6.74
N GLU A 8 -1.69 15.15 -6.47
CA GLU A 8 -1.54 16.34 -5.61
C GLU A 8 -2.07 17.62 -6.28
N GLN A 9 -2.22 17.61 -7.61
CA GLN A 9 -2.82 18.75 -8.30
C GLN A 9 -4.29 18.87 -7.94
N THR A 10 -4.68 20.07 -7.47
CA THR A 10 -6.03 20.37 -7.00
C THR A 10 -7.13 19.99 -8.00
N THR A 11 -6.89 20.20 -9.30
CA THR A 11 -7.82 19.82 -10.36
C THR A 11 -8.03 18.30 -10.43
N ALA A 12 -6.95 17.52 -10.34
CA ALA A 12 -7.03 16.07 -10.38
C ALA A 12 -7.69 15.52 -9.10
N ALA A 13 -7.31 16.04 -7.93
CA ALA A 13 -7.92 15.68 -6.65
C ALA A 13 -9.44 15.90 -6.66
N LYS A 14 -9.91 17.07 -7.14
CA LYS A 14 -11.35 17.37 -7.27
C LYS A 14 -12.07 16.42 -8.22
N ARG A 15 -11.43 16.03 -9.32
CA ARG A 15 -12.02 15.08 -10.29
C ARG A 15 -12.14 13.69 -9.69
N LEU A 16 -11.12 13.21 -8.99
CA LEU A 16 -11.15 11.93 -8.29
C LEU A 16 -12.23 11.91 -7.20
N GLN A 17 -12.33 12.99 -6.41
CA GLN A 17 -13.37 13.13 -5.40
C GLN A 17 -14.77 13.13 -6.02
N SER A 18 -14.96 13.84 -7.14
CA SER A 18 -16.25 13.86 -7.85
C SER A 18 -16.64 12.48 -8.38
N LEU A 19 -15.66 11.72 -8.89
CA LEU A 19 -15.86 10.36 -9.38
C LEU A 19 -16.27 9.41 -8.25
N GLN A 20 -15.53 9.40 -7.15
CA GLN A 20 -15.85 8.58 -5.98
C GLN A 20 -17.20 8.95 -5.39
N ARG A 21 -17.49 10.26 -5.29
CA ARG A 21 -18.78 10.77 -4.84
C ARG A 21 -19.92 10.23 -5.70
N LEU A 22 -19.77 10.22 -7.03
CA LEU A 22 -20.78 9.67 -7.93
C LEU A 22 -20.99 8.18 -7.69
N ALA A 23 -19.92 7.40 -7.54
CA ALA A 23 -20.02 5.98 -7.21
C ALA A 23 -20.74 5.75 -5.87
N CYS A 24 -20.37 6.51 -4.84
CA CYS A 24 -21.00 6.41 -3.51
C CYS A 24 -22.50 6.74 -3.55
N LEU A 25 -22.92 7.75 -4.31
CA LEU A 25 -24.34 8.03 -4.53
C LEU A 25 -25.05 6.87 -5.20
N SER A 26 -24.46 6.33 -6.27
CA SER A 26 -25.06 5.23 -7.02
C SER A 26 -25.22 3.97 -6.16
N ILE A 27 -24.29 3.74 -5.22
CA ILE A 27 -24.34 2.60 -4.29
C ILE A 27 -25.36 2.83 -3.17
N THR A 28 -25.35 4.01 -2.55
CA THR A 28 -26.12 4.27 -1.32
C THR A 28 -27.51 4.83 -1.58
N GLY A 29 -27.75 5.43 -2.75
CA GLY A 29 -28.97 6.19 -3.01
C GLY A 29 -29.11 7.45 -2.12
N ALA A 30 -28.03 7.90 -1.48
CA ALA A 30 -28.08 9.04 -0.56
C ALA A 30 -28.46 10.35 -1.27
N MET A 31 -28.94 11.32 -0.50
CA MET A 31 -29.28 12.64 -1.04
C MET A 31 -28.04 13.35 -1.61
N SER A 32 -28.25 14.22 -2.60
CA SER A 32 -27.18 15.07 -3.16
C SER A 32 -26.59 16.05 -2.14
N SER A 33 -27.28 16.32 -1.03
CA SER A 33 -26.78 17.10 0.11
C SER A 33 -25.90 16.28 1.06
N CYS A 34 -25.88 14.95 0.95
CA CYS A 34 -25.07 14.10 1.82
C CYS A 34 -23.56 14.35 1.57
N PRO A 35 -22.76 14.64 2.62
CA PRO A 35 -21.32 14.81 2.49
C PRO A 35 -20.62 13.53 1.99
N THR A 36 -19.65 13.68 1.08
CA THR A 36 -18.89 12.54 0.55
C THR A 36 -18.19 11.73 1.65
N LEU A 37 -17.60 12.42 2.63
CA LEU A 37 -16.92 11.78 3.77
C LEU A 37 -17.86 10.87 4.57
N ALA A 38 -19.13 11.24 4.72
CA ALA A 38 -20.10 10.42 5.42
C ALA A 38 -20.42 9.15 4.62
N MET A 39 -20.60 9.26 3.31
CA MET A 39 -20.83 8.10 2.44
C MET A 39 -19.62 7.16 2.40
N GLU A 40 -18.41 7.72 2.31
CA GLU A 40 -17.16 6.95 2.36
C GLU A 40 -17.02 6.20 3.69
N ALA A 41 -17.29 6.86 4.81
CA ALA A 41 -17.24 6.24 6.14
C ALA A 41 -18.26 5.11 6.30
N VAL A 42 -19.50 5.30 5.84
CA VAL A 42 -20.55 4.27 5.88
C VAL A 42 -20.18 3.06 5.02
N LEU A 43 -19.57 3.29 3.86
CA LEU A 43 -19.12 2.21 2.96
C LEU A 43 -17.76 1.62 3.36
N GLY A 44 -17.06 2.20 4.34
CA GLY A 44 -15.70 1.80 4.70
C GLY A 44 -14.67 2.07 3.60
N TYR A 45 -14.94 3.02 2.69
CA TYR A 45 -14.05 3.33 1.58
C TYR A 45 -13.01 4.38 1.97
N THR A 46 -11.76 4.13 1.56
CA THR A 46 -10.71 5.13 1.63
C THR A 46 -10.92 6.15 0.49
N PRO A 47 -10.68 7.45 0.72
CA PRO A 47 -10.64 8.44 -0.35
C PRO A 47 -9.73 8.01 -1.52
N LEU A 48 -10.24 8.12 -2.75
CA LEU A 48 -9.65 7.56 -3.95
C LEU A 48 -8.26 8.14 -4.23
N GLY A 49 -8.05 9.42 -3.96
CA GLY A 49 -6.73 10.04 -4.06
C GLY A 49 -5.70 9.37 -3.14
N GLN A 50 -6.10 8.99 -1.92
CA GLN A 50 -5.23 8.28 -0.98
C GLN A 50 -4.96 6.84 -1.43
N GLU A 51 -5.96 6.16 -1.99
CA GLU A 51 -5.77 4.80 -2.52
C GLU A 51 -4.79 4.77 -3.69
N VAL A 52 -4.88 5.78 -4.55
CA VAL A 52 -3.95 5.98 -5.67
C VAL A 52 -2.52 6.24 -5.15
N MET A 53 -2.36 7.05 -4.09
CA MET A 53 -1.06 7.25 -3.44
C MET A 53 -0.53 5.96 -2.80
N ARG A 54 -1.37 5.22 -2.07
CA ARG A 54 -1.02 3.92 -1.47
C ARG A 54 -0.52 2.96 -2.55
N THR A 55 -1.21 2.87 -3.68
CA THR A 55 -0.84 2.00 -4.80
C THR A 55 0.50 2.38 -5.41
N ALA A 56 0.76 3.69 -5.56
CA ALA A 56 2.04 4.19 -6.02
C ALA A 56 3.18 3.90 -5.04
N ALA A 57 2.95 4.05 -3.73
CA ALA A 57 3.93 3.73 -2.69
C ALA A 57 4.29 2.24 -2.69
N MET A 58 3.29 1.36 -2.72
CA MET A 58 3.51 -0.09 -2.82
C MET A 58 4.30 -0.47 -4.09
N SER A 59 4.02 0.20 -5.20
CA SER A 59 4.76 -0.01 -6.44
C SER A 59 6.22 0.46 -6.34
N ALA A 60 6.48 1.60 -5.69
CA ALA A 60 7.84 2.09 -5.45
C ALA A 60 8.64 1.13 -4.59
N MET A 61 8.03 0.61 -3.53
CA MET A 61 8.68 -0.35 -2.63
C MET A 61 9.02 -1.66 -3.34
N LYS A 62 8.15 -2.16 -4.22
CA LYS A 62 8.45 -3.34 -5.04
C LYS A 62 9.65 -3.10 -5.96
N LEU A 63 9.74 -1.92 -6.59
CA LEU A 63 10.88 -1.58 -7.44
C LEU A 63 12.18 -1.46 -6.64
N LEU A 64 12.13 -0.96 -5.41
CA LEU A 64 13.29 -0.99 -4.51
C LEU A 64 13.71 -2.42 -4.14
N GLY A 65 12.74 -3.28 -3.80
CA GLY A 65 13.01 -4.68 -3.45
C GLY A 65 13.64 -5.50 -4.57
N THR A 66 13.33 -5.19 -5.83
CA THR A 66 13.94 -5.84 -7.01
C THR A 66 15.35 -5.34 -7.34
N LYS A 67 15.86 -4.32 -6.63
CA LYS A 67 17.18 -3.69 -6.87
C LYS A 67 17.37 -3.13 -8.29
N VAL A 68 16.29 -2.94 -9.04
CA VAL A 68 16.34 -2.31 -10.38
C VAL A 68 16.61 -0.81 -10.25
N ILE A 69 16.20 -0.20 -9.14
CA ILE A 69 16.37 1.22 -8.84
C ILE A 69 17.18 1.38 -7.56
N ASN A 70 18.19 2.25 -7.59
CA ASN A 70 19.02 2.55 -6.43
C ASN A 70 18.22 3.32 -5.37
N ALA A 71 18.22 2.82 -4.14
CA ALA A 71 17.52 3.43 -3.00
C ALA A 71 18.01 4.85 -2.63
N THR A 72 19.16 5.27 -3.15
CA THR A 72 19.78 6.57 -2.87
C THR A 72 19.00 7.75 -3.46
N SER A 73 18.15 7.51 -4.45
CA SER A 73 17.32 8.55 -5.07
C SER A 73 15.90 8.48 -4.52
N LEU A 74 15.68 9.01 -3.30
CA LEU A 74 14.35 9.29 -2.76
C LEU A 74 13.73 10.56 -3.37
N GLU A 75 14.30 11.06 -4.47
CA GLU A 75 13.88 12.29 -5.12
C GLU A 75 12.80 12.04 -6.18
N GLY A 76 12.06 13.10 -6.53
CA GLY A 76 11.07 13.08 -7.60
C GLY A 76 9.96 12.05 -7.37
N HIS A 77 9.91 11.03 -8.22
CA HIS A 77 8.84 10.02 -8.19
C HIS A 77 8.96 9.02 -7.04
N MET A 78 10.13 8.90 -6.38
CA MET A 78 10.28 8.03 -5.20
C MET A 78 9.93 8.75 -3.90
N LYS A 79 9.70 10.07 -3.94
CA LYS A 79 9.34 10.89 -2.77
C LYS A 79 8.12 10.37 -2.03
N ILE A 80 7.20 9.69 -2.72
CA ILE A 80 6.03 9.09 -2.08
C ILE A 80 6.37 8.12 -0.94
N LEU A 81 7.57 7.55 -0.94
CA LEU A 81 8.03 6.66 0.13
C LEU A 81 8.26 7.39 1.46
N GLU A 82 8.52 8.69 1.45
CA GLU A 82 8.61 9.51 2.67
C GLU A 82 7.29 9.52 3.45
N ASN A 83 6.16 9.40 2.73
CA ASN A 83 4.83 9.40 3.34
C ASN A 83 4.46 8.04 3.96
N PHE A 84 5.24 6.99 3.74
CA PHE A 84 4.94 5.63 4.18
C PHE A 84 6.19 4.93 4.76
N PRO A 85 6.72 5.41 5.90
CA PRO A 85 7.94 4.88 6.50
C PRO A 85 7.80 3.40 6.91
N GLU A 86 6.60 2.95 7.34
CA GLU A 86 6.40 1.54 7.72
C GLU A 86 6.22 0.60 6.52
N ALA A 87 6.10 1.11 5.28
CA ALA A 87 5.83 0.28 4.11
C ALA A 87 6.96 -0.71 3.78
N GLU A 88 8.18 -0.48 4.30
CA GLU A 88 9.28 -1.43 4.17
C GLU A 88 8.97 -2.78 4.82
N MET A 89 8.21 -2.79 5.92
CA MET A 89 7.78 -4.04 6.55
C MET A 89 6.75 -4.79 5.69
N LEU A 90 5.89 -4.06 4.98
CA LEU A 90 4.82 -4.64 4.15
C LEU A 90 5.36 -5.31 2.87
N THR A 91 6.52 -4.88 2.37
CA THR A 91 7.14 -5.44 1.15
C THR A 91 8.32 -6.39 1.43
N LYS A 92 8.80 -6.48 2.67
CA LYS A 92 9.84 -7.45 3.08
C LYS A 92 9.37 -8.90 3.00
N VAL A 93 8.06 -9.14 3.06
CA VAL A 93 7.48 -10.47 2.80
C VAL A 93 7.38 -10.65 1.29
N SER A 94 8.49 -11.00 0.67
CA SER A 94 8.58 -11.33 -0.75
C SER A 94 8.99 -12.78 -0.90
N ASP A 95 8.41 -13.49 -1.87
CA ASP A 95 8.80 -14.87 -2.25
C ASP A 95 10.27 -14.96 -2.71
N THR A 96 10.91 -13.81 -2.92
CA THR A 96 12.37 -13.67 -3.11
C THR A 96 13.16 -13.76 -1.79
N MET A 97 12.67 -14.48 -0.78
CA MET A 97 13.41 -14.71 0.46
C MET A 97 14.72 -15.44 0.14
N VAL A 98 15.85 -14.87 0.58
CA VAL A 98 17.15 -15.51 0.41
C VAL A 98 17.16 -16.80 1.22
N LYS A 99 17.33 -17.95 0.54
CA LYS A 99 17.38 -19.26 1.20
C LYS A 99 18.52 -19.25 2.22
N LYS A 100 18.19 -19.47 3.50
CA LYS A 100 19.16 -19.69 4.58
C LYS A 100 19.09 -21.14 5.00
N TYR A 101 20.17 -21.89 4.78
CA TYR A 101 20.28 -23.24 5.33
C TYR A 101 20.58 -23.14 6.82
N SER A 102 19.69 -23.69 7.65
CA SER A 102 19.94 -23.86 9.08
C SER A 102 20.18 -25.34 9.33
N PHE A 103 21.44 -25.71 9.51
CA PHE A 103 21.83 -27.07 9.86
C PHE A 103 21.89 -27.30 11.38
N GLU A 104 21.63 -26.27 12.18
CA GLU A 104 21.56 -26.41 13.64
C GLU A 104 20.29 -27.15 14.04
N LYS A 105 20.48 -28.29 14.73
CA LYS A 105 19.41 -28.91 15.50
C LYS A 105 19.20 -28.10 16.78
N GLN A 106 18.20 -27.23 16.79
CA GLN A 106 17.78 -26.48 17.99
C GLN A 106 16.88 -27.29 18.93
N TYR A 107 16.78 -28.60 18.74
CA TYR A 107 15.95 -29.47 19.55
C TYR A 107 16.69 -30.76 19.89
N THR A 108 16.49 -31.21 21.12
CA THR A 108 17.02 -32.48 21.63
C THR A 108 15.87 -33.47 21.68
N VAL A 109 15.98 -34.56 20.93
CA VAL A 109 15.00 -35.66 20.99
C VAL A 109 15.46 -36.66 22.03
N SER A 110 14.69 -36.83 23.11
CA SER A 110 14.84 -37.95 24.03
C SER A 110 13.80 -39.01 23.70
N ILE A 111 14.25 -40.12 23.11
CA ILE A 111 13.41 -41.31 22.94
C ILE A 111 13.63 -42.16 24.18
N LYS A 112 12.58 -42.37 24.99
CA LYS A 112 12.63 -43.33 26.09
C LYS A 112 12.50 -44.73 25.53
N GLU A 113 13.32 -45.65 26.01
CA GLU A 113 13.19 -47.08 25.71
C GLU A 113 11.82 -47.58 26.21
N ARG A 114 11.21 -48.46 25.41
CA ARG A 114 9.96 -49.15 25.76
C ARG A 114 10.26 -50.16 26.87
N GLU A 115 9.55 -50.02 28.00
CA GLU A 115 9.32 -51.11 28.95
C GLU A 115 8.60 -52.29 28.28
#